data_AF-A0A9P5NUP1-F1
#
_entry.id   AF-A0A9P5NUP1-F1
#
_cell.length_a   1.000
_cell.length_b   1.000
_cell.length_c   1.000
_cell.angle_alpha   90.00
_cell.angle_beta   90.00
_cell.angle_gamma   90.00
#
_symmetry.space_group_name_H-M   'P 1'
#
loop_
_entity.id
_entity.type
_entity.pdbx_description
1 polymer ?
#
loop_
_entity_poly.entity_id
_entity_poly.type
_entity_poly.pdbx_seq_one_letter_code
_entity_poly.pdbx_strand_id
1 'polypeptide(L)'
;MDDSEPQTSTLPINFGKGLVEVGALTTLIGSTIAAVLVLGKKGPAGIVWGTISAFGSSSVVKACASGATPGWFRQMVNLRTPVSDAALGLDLPLSPSFKLARMARTGLDQPIGVFCDAGALEHASPMVKEHPSCRDVYVFDDETQFILDGLPATSPGDPLKVYEYSSYPFFWSHGTWHQTSLLSLSLLKYSEAYFLFRGSMAMAILSAAPFTFFLLAAICLEINELISSRRPMKTDGQLDIVAGPLPSVKQLGGPRKIFLGATKNVRNSLRMKIIWTVGAVLYLISLLISYVLLDRHTTDVVITWAVFQVTWLVLRILISHLKGSSEVTGTRRIIANEIQALTLPMKLRVANLILAVANCLQNLHPRGLLAYAEDSYSIVQITRMLVITNMRQVYVLPREHSSSIQLNVVAVIGDVTLSSAAWMLGSKFTPMDVYDSCIIVLSQGQPQGLIAIPSARVLTAKANFQTGVNGSEKVDPLFVPRTMAGGSEVSDPEWMYWIPCQSGNWLQFKSTNLLSLGKRTADVLNDDQLTKVLSAGNLHISLKISLEVKEIVDIARKAAELLVSVFN
;
A
#
# COMPACT_ATOMS: atom_id res chain seq x y z
N MET A 1 -17.41 -79.90 36.30
CA MET A 1 -16.79 -78.76 37.01
C MET A 1 -15.79 -78.20 36.03
N ASP A 2 -16.31 -77.38 35.12
CA ASP A 2 -15.55 -76.68 34.09
C ASP A 2 -15.50 -75.22 34.54
N ASP A 3 -14.32 -74.75 34.93
CA ASP A 3 -14.07 -73.35 35.23
C ASP A 3 -13.77 -72.63 33.91
N SER A 4 -14.78 -71.93 33.40
CA SER A 4 -14.65 -71.00 32.28
C SER A 4 -14.17 -69.63 32.80
N GLU A 5 -12.89 -69.32 32.60
CA GLU A 5 -12.39 -67.94 32.71
C GLU A 5 -13.02 -67.04 31.62
N PRO A 6 -13.49 -65.83 31.96
CA PRO A 6 -13.96 -64.89 30.97
C PRO A 6 -12.78 -64.25 30.24
N GLN A 7 -12.57 -64.65 28.98
CA GLN A 7 -11.72 -63.90 28.05
C GLN A 7 -12.36 -62.54 27.77
N THR A 8 -11.86 -61.50 28.44
CA THR A 8 -12.09 -60.11 28.07
C THR A 8 -11.36 -59.84 26.75
N SER A 9 -12.07 -60.04 25.64
CA SER A 9 -11.64 -59.63 24.31
C SER A 9 -11.59 -58.09 24.23
N THR A 10 -10.43 -57.52 24.54
CA THR A 10 -10.11 -56.13 24.18
C THR A 10 -9.97 -56.06 22.66
N LEU A 11 -11.01 -55.55 21.99
CA LEU A 11 -10.94 -55.20 20.57
C LEU A 11 -9.73 -54.27 20.37
N PRO A 12 -8.78 -54.59 19.46
CA PRO A 12 -7.69 -53.69 19.12
C PRO A 12 -8.28 -52.55 18.29
N ILE A 13 -8.87 -51.55 18.97
CA ILE A 13 -9.21 -50.28 18.35
C ILE A 13 -7.87 -49.72 17.86
N ASN A 14 -7.74 -49.62 16.54
CA ASN A 14 -6.56 -49.13 15.86
C ASN A 14 -6.47 -47.60 16.10
N PHE A 15 -6.09 -47.23 17.32
CA PHE A 15 -6.17 -45.88 17.89
C PHE A 15 -5.37 -44.87 17.05
N GLY A 16 -4.31 -45.34 16.36
CA GLY A 16 -3.53 -44.56 15.41
C GLY A 16 -4.33 -44.04 14.21
N LYS A 17 -5.21 -44.86 13.61
CA LYS A 17 -6.09 -44.42 12.50
C LYS A 17 -7.17 -43.44 12.98
N GLY A 18 -7.75 -43.68 14.15
CA GLY A 18 -8.72 -42.76 14.77
C GLY A 18 -8.10 -41.41 15.14
N LEU A 19 -6.84 -41.39 15.58
CA LEU A 19 -6.10 -40.15 15.88
C LEU A 19 -5.76 -39.32 14.64
N VAL A 20 -5.63 -39.93 13.45
CA VAL A 20 -5.47 -39.18 12.20
C VAL A 20 -6.78 -38.47 11.80
N GLU A 21 -7.93 -39.13 12.00
CA GLU A 21 -9.26 -38.52 11.80
C GLU A 21 -9.57 -37.43 12.85
N VAL A 22 -9.19 -37.66 14.12
CA VAL A 22 -9.24 -36.65 15.18
C VAL A 22 -8.23 -35.53 14.92
N GLY A 23 -7.08 -35.83 14.31
CA GLY A 23 -6.09 -34.87 13.82
C GLY A 23 -6.66 -33.92 12.76
N ALA A 24 -7.48 -34.44 11.85
CA ALA A 24 -8.22 -33.65 10.85
C ALA A 24 -9.38 -32.83 11.45
N LEU A 25 -9.98 -33.28 12.56
CA LEU A 25 -10.98 -32.51 13.30
C LEU A 25 -10.34 -31.43 14.20
N THR A 26 -9.15 -31.71 14.74
CA THR A 26 -8.39 -30.79 15.61
C THR A 26 -7.56 -29.77 14.83
N THR A 27 -7.31 -29.97 13.54
CA THR A 27 -6.85 -28.90 12.64
C THR A 27 -7.90 -27.81 12.44
N LEU A 28 -9.18 -28.06 12.75
CA LEU A 28 -10.24 -27.04 12.76
C LEU A 28 -10.28 -26.28 14.10
N ILE A 29 -10.15 -26.99 15.23
CA ILE A 29 -10.28 -26.41 16.57
C ILE A 29 -9.01 -25.68 17.01
N GLY A 30 -9.11 -24.37 17.23
CA GLY A 30 -7.99 -23.53 17.68
C GLY A 30 -7.00 -23.12 16.58
N SER A 31 -7.29 -23.44 15.33
CA SER A 31 -6.54 -23.07 14.12
C SER A 31 -6.30 -21.57 13.99
N THR A 32 -7.37 -20.78 14.10
CA THR A 32 -7.33 -19.32 14.04
C THR A 32 -6.51 -18.75 15.20
N ILE A 33 -6.66 -19.28 16.41
CA ILE A 33 -5.91 -18.84 17.60
C ILE A 33 -4.42 -19.10 17.40
N ALA A 34 -4.04 -20.29 16.91
CA ALA A 34 -2.66 -20.63 16.62
C ALA A 34 -2.05 -19.68 15.58
N ALA A 35 -2.77 -19.40 14.50
CA ALA A 35 -2.37 -18.47 13.44
C ALA A 35 -2.19 -17.03 13.97
N VAL A 36 -3.14 -16.54 14.77
CA VAL A 36 -3.10 -15.20 15.38
C VAL A 36 -1.89 -15.06 16.32
N LEU A 37 -1.65 -16.08 17.14
CA LEU A 37 -0.56 -16.10 18.10
C LEU A 37 0.80 -16.18 17.42
N VAL A 38 0.99 -17.06 16.43
CA VAL A 38 2.27 -17.22 15.73
C VAL A 38 2.66 -16.00 14.89
N LEU A 39 1.67 -15.22 14.44
CA LEU A 39 1.90 -13.94 13.77
C LEU A 39 2.21 -12.79 14.75
N GLY A 40 2.24 -13.07 16.07
CA GLY A 40 2.75 -12.12 17.07
C GLY A 40 1.72 -11.11 17.58
N LYS A 41 0.41 -11.39 17.49
CA LYS A 41 -0.63 -10.49 18.05
C LYS A 41 -0.50 -10.28 19.57
N LYS A 42 0.09 -11.25 20.28
CA LYS A 42 0.36 -11.19 21.73
C LYS A 42 1.83 -10.93 22.05
N GLY A 43 2.57 -10.28 21.14
CA GLY A 43 4.00 -10.05 21.29
C GLY A 43 4.83 -11.33 21.15
N PRO A 44 6.09 -11.32 21.59
CA PRO A 44 7.02 -12.44 21.43
C PRO A 44 6.54 -13.75 22.06
N ALA A 45 5.94 -13.69 23.26
CA ALA A 45 5.40 -14.89 23.92
C ALA A 45 4.29 -15.55 23.09
N GLY A 46 3.49 -14.75 22.38
CA GLY A 46 2.46 -15.25 21.46
C GLY A 46 3.02 -16.22 20.42
N ILE A 47 4.22 -15.97 19.91
CA ILE A 47 4.83 -16.82 18.88
C ILE A 47 5.11 -18.24 19.42
N VAL A 48 5.59 -18.33 20.66
CA VAL A 48 5.84 -19.60 21.35
C VAL A 48 4.53 -20.31 21.65
N TRP A 49 3.55 -19.61 22.23
CA TRP A 49 2.26 -20.18 22.57
C TRP A 49 1.42 -20.57 21.35
N GLY A 50 1.64 -19.93 20.19
CA GLY A 50 1.02 -20.34 18.93
C GLY A 50 1.46 -21.74 18.48
N THR A 51 2.72 -22.09 18.77
CA THR A 51 3.39 -23.30 18.27
C THR A 51 3.48 -24.44 19.30
N ILE A 52 3.02 -24.21 20.53
CA ILE A 52 3.17 -25.12 21.67
C ILE A 52 2.39 -26.45 21.54
N SER A 53 1.33 -26.50 20.72
CA SER A 53 0.53 -27.70 20.47
C SER A 53 0.55 -28.04 18.98
N ALA A 54 0.66 -29.32 18.66
CA ALA A 54 0.57 -29.84 17.29
C ALA A 54 -0.83 -29.66 16.68
N PHE A 55 -1.87 -29.46 17.50
CA PHE A 55 -3.21 -29.14 17.02
C PHE A 55 -3.25 -27.73 16.44
N GLY A 56 -3.78 -27.58 15.22
CA GLY A 56 -3.72 -26.33 14.45
C GLY A 56 -2.37 -26.08 13.74
N SER A 57 -1.49 -27.08 13.69
CA SER A 57 -0.17 -26.99 13.05
C SER A 57 -0.20 -26.57 11.58
N SER A 58 -1.17 -27.05 10.80
CA SER A 58 -1.39 -26.62 9.42
C SER A 58 -1.64 -25.11 9.32
N SER A 59 -2.36 -24.54 10.29
CA SER A 59 -2.65 -23.11 10.36
C SER A 59 -1.42 -22.31 10.81
N VAL A 60 -0.59 -22.87 11.69
CA VAL A 60 0.73 -22.30 12.04
C VAL A 60 1.61 -22.22 10.80
N VAL A 61 1.75 -23.32 10.05
CA VAL A 61 2.55 -23.36 8.81
C VAL A 61 2.00 -22.36 7.79
N LYS A 62 0.68 -22.34 7.56
CA LYS A 62 0.05 -21.38 6.64
C LYS A 62 0.26 -19.93 7.08
N ALA A 63 0.10 -19.63 8.37
CA ALA A 63 0.30 -18.30 8.92
C ALA A 63 1.76 -17.85 8.81
N CYS A 64 2.72 -18.73 9.13
CA CYS A 64 4.14 -18.46 8.94
C CYS A 64 4.51 -18.27 7.46
N ALA A 65 4.00 -19.11 6.55
CA ALA A 65 4.22 -18.96 5.11
C ALA A 65 3.65 -17.63 4.59
N SER A 66 2.47 -17.24 5.07
CA SER A 66 1.91 -15.91 4.81
C SER A 66 2.82 -14.82 5.39
N GLY A 67 3.22 -14.88 6.66
CA GLY A 67 4.10 -13.89 7.28
C GLY A 67 5.45 -13.71 6.59
N ALA A 68 6.03 -14.81 6.11
CA ALA A 68 7.30 -14.81 5.40
C ALA A 68 7.22 -14.14 4.02
N THR A 69 6.03 -14.09 3.40
CA THR A 69 5.88 -13.68 2.01
C THR A 69 5.40 -12.22 1.87
N PRO A 70 5.88 -11.48 0.84
CA PRO A 70 5.42 -10.11 0.60
C PRO A 70 3.94 -10.08 0.17
N GLY A 71 3.27 -8.95 0.39
CA GLY A 71 1.82 -8.79 0.14
C GLY A 71 1.38 -9.19 -1.27
N TRP A 72 2.12 -8.74 -2.31
CA TRP A 72 1.83 -9.10 -3.70
C TRP A 72 1.85 -10.62 -3.93
N PHE A 73 2.82 -11.32 -3.34
CA PHE A 73 2.97 -12.76 -3.51
C PHE A 73 1.88 -13.51 -2.74
N ARG A 74 1.60 -13.08 -1.50
CA ARG A 74 0.49 -13.63 -0.69
C ARG A 74 -0.83 -13.63 -1.43
N GLN A 75 -1.13 -12.53 -2.14
CA GLN A 75 -2.33 -12.42 -2.97
C GLN A 75 -2.29 -13.38 -4.16
N MET A 76 -1.18 -13.44 -4.89
CA MET A 76 -1.04 -14.30 -6.07
C MET A 76 -1.15 -15.80 -5.76
N VAL A 77 -0.63 -16.26 -4.62
CA VAL A 77 -0.67 -17.68 -4.22
C VAL A 77 -1.82 -18.01 -3.26
N ASN A 78 -2.78 -17.11 -3.08
CA ASN A 78 -3.95 -17.29 -2.21
C ASN A 78 -3.59 -17.69 -0.76
N LEU A 79 -2.46 -17.18 -0.25
CA LEU A 79 -2.05 -17.34 1.17
C LEU A 79 -2.69 -16.29 2.08
N ARG A 80 -3.39 -15.32 1.50
CA ARG A 80 -4.08 -14.24 2.20
C ARG A 80 -5.20 -14.81 3.09
N THR A 81 -5.26 -14.33 4.33
CA THR A 81 -6.31 -14.65 5.30
C THR A 81 -6.65 -13.41 6.13
N PRO A 82 -7.85 -13.29 6.72
CA PRO A 82 -8.17 -12.18 7.61
C PRO A 82 -7.18 -12.05 8.77
N VAL A 83 -6.65 -13.17 9.26
CA VAL A 83 -5.65 -13.20 10.33
C VAL A 83 -4.31 -12.60 9.88
N SER A 84 -3.83 -12.97 8.69
CA SER A 84 -2.59 -12.42 8.14
C SER A 84 -2.72 -10.95 7.78
N ASP A 85 -3.89 -10.52 7.33
CA ASP A 85 -4.18 -9.13 6.99
C ASP A 85 -4.21 -8.27 8.26
N ALA A 86 -4.91 -8.73 9.30
CA ALA A 86 -4.89 -8.10 10.63
C ALA A 86 -3.47 -8.00 11.20
N ALA A 87 -2.61 -9.00 10.99
CA ALA A 87 -1.27 -8.99 11.54
C ALA A 87 -0.27 -8.10 10.75
N LEU A 88 -0.35 -8.10 9.41
CA LEU A 88 0.69 -7.58 8.52
C LEU A 88 0.25 -6.42 7.63
N GLY A 89 -1.07 -6.24 7.49
CA GLY A 89 -1.68 -5.43 6.44
C GLY A 89 -1.51 -6.06 5.06
N LEU A 90 -1.97 -5.34 4.04
CA LEU A 90 -1.73 -5.61 2.63
C LEU A 90 -1.42 -4.29 1.92
N ASP A 91 -0.15 -4.11 1.56
CA ASP A 91 0.36 -2.98 0.81
C ASP A 91 1.13 -3.45 -0.43
N LEU A 92 1.06 -2.66 -1.50
CA LEU A 92 1.75 -2.93 -2.77
C LEU A 92 2.64 -1.75 -3.15
N PRO A 93 3.82 -1.98 -3.76
CA PRO A 93 4.70 -0.89 -4.19
C PRO A 93 4.10 -0.13 -5.37
N LEU A 94 4.05 1.20 -5.29
CA LEU A 94 3.54 2.06 -6.37
C LEU A 94 4.53 2.28 -7.52
N SER A 95 5.74 1.70 -7.46
CA SER A 95 6.68 1.84 -8.58
C SER A 95 6.16 1.15 -9.84
N PRO A 96 6.10 1.86 -10.99
CA PRO A 96 5.66 1.32 -12.28
C PRO A 96 6.56 0.17 -12.79
N SER A 97 7.82 0.10 -12.32
CA SER A 97 8.75 -0.97 -12.69
C SER A 97 8.34 -2.36 -12.20
N PHE A 98 7.47 -2.45 -11.18
CA PHE A 98 7.18 -3.70 -10.50
C PHE A 98 5.96 -4.42 -11.08
N LYS A 99 6.17 -5.13 -12.21
CA LYS A 99 5.12 -5.86 -12.96
C LYS A 99 4.28 -6.82 -12.09
N LEU A 100 4.88 -7.46 -11.10
CA LEU A 100 4.20 -8.44 -10.24
C LEU A 100 3.18 -7.79 -9.30
N ALA A 101 3.45 -6.59 -8.77
CA ALA A 101 2.44 -5.87 -7.99
C ALA A 101 1.26 -5.46 -8.87
N ARG A 102 1.52 -5.08 -10.13
CA ARG A 102 0.46 -4.77 -11.09
C ARG A 102 -0.45 -5.98 -11.35
N MET A 103 0.12 -7.18 -11.46
CA MET A 103 -0.67 -8.42 -11.56
C MET A 103 -1.45 -8.70 -10.28
N ALA A 104 -0.85 -8.47 -9.10
CA ALA A 104 -1.56 -8.66 -7.84
C ALA A 104 -2.76 -7.70 -7.67
N ARG A 105 -2.68 -6.46 -8.21
CA ARG A 105 -3.76 -5.47 -8.17
C ARG A 105 -5.03 -5.88 -8.90
N THR A 106 -4.95 -6.71 -9.94
CA THR A 106 -6.14 -7.06 -10.75
C THR A 106 -7.15 -7.92 -9.98
N GLY A 107 -6.73 -8.57 -8.90
CA GLY A 107 -7.59 -9.37 -8.02
C GLY A 107 -7.94 -8.69 -6.69
N LEU A 108 -7.73 -7.38 -6.57
CA LEU A 108 -8.01 -6.61 -5.37
C LEU A 108 -9.08 -5.54 -5.64
N ASP A 109 -9.83 -5.22 -4.59
CA ASP A 109 -10.73 -4.06 -4.57
C ASP A 109 -9.94 -2.75 -4.60
N GLN A 110 -10.62 -1.61 -4.47
CA GLN A 110 -9.93 -0.32 -4.46
C GLN A 110 -9.04 -0.14 -3.22
N PRO A 111 -7.89 0.54 -3.37
CA PRO A 111 -7.04 0.87 -2.23
C PRO A 111 -7.76 1.81 -1.25
N ILE A 112 -7.55 1.55 0.04
CA ILE A 112 -8.13 2.29 1.18
C ILE A 112 -7.19 3.37 1.73
N GLY A 113 -5.99 3.50 1.15
CA GLY A 113 -4.99 4.46 1.58
C GLY A 113 -3.64 4.32 0.88
N VAL A 114 -2.69 5.13 1.31
CA VAL A 114 -1.32 5.18 0.78
C VAL A 114 -0.32 5.37 1.92
N PHE A 115 0.84 4.74 1.78
CA PHE A 115 2.00 4.88 2.66
C PHE A 115 3.19 5.52 1.95
N CYS A 116 3.92 6.35 2.68
CA CYS A 116 5.22 6.88 2.27
C CYS A 116 6.25 6.68 3.37
N ASP A 117 7.46 6.29 3.00
CA ASP A 117 8.60 6.33 3.91
C ASP A 117 9.29 7.70 3.84
N ALA A 118 9.16 8.49 4.91
CA ALA A 118 9.77 9.79 5.09
C ALA A 118 11.30 9.71 5.19
N GLY A 119 11.87 8.60 5.69
CA GLY A 119 13.34 8.43 5.74
C GLY A 119 13.94 8.35 4.34
N ALA A 120 13.20 7.78 3.38
CA ALA A 120 13.63 7.74 1.99
C ALA A 120 13.63 9.13 1.31
N LEU A 121 12.90 10.11 1.86
CA LEU A 121 12.84 11.48 1.33
C LEU A 121 14.18 12.20 1.53
N GLU A 122 14.85 11.98 2.66
CA GLU A 122 16.15 12.60 2.97
C GLU A 122 17.28 12.12 2.05
N HIS A 123 17.13 10.95 1.45
CA HIS A 123 18.13 10.31 0.59
C HIS A 123 17.73 10.31 -0.90
N ALA A 124 16.61 10.94 -1.24
CA ALA A 124 16.13 10.99 -2.61
C ALA A 124 17.05 11.85 -3.49
N SER A 125 17.65 11.24 -4.53
CA SER A 125 18.43 11.98 -5.52
C SER A 125 17.50 12.85 -6.39
N PRO A 126 17.87 14.12 -6.67
CA PRO A 126 17.07 15.03 -7.48
C PRO A 126 16.88 14.56 -8.94
N MET A 127 17.67 13.58 -9.40
CA MET A 127 17.56 13.03 -10.76
C MET A 127 16.53 11.90 -10.87
N VAL A 128 16.05 11.35 -9.76
CA VAL A 128 15.08 10.24 -9.79
C VAL A 128 13.66 10.82 -9.88
N LYS A 129 12.96 10.48 -10.97
CA LYS A 129 11.58 10.94 -11.24
C LYS A 129 10.53 10.28 -10.33
N GLU A 130 10.85 9.13 -9.77
CA GLU A 130 9.95 8.32 -8.94
C GLU A 130 10.46 8.20 -7.50
N HIS A 131 9.56 8.26 -6.53
CA HIS A 131 9.93 8.00 -5.14
C HIS A 131 9.82 6.48 -4.85
N PRO A 132 10.93 5.77 -4.55
CA PRO A 132 10.94 4.31 -4.46
C PRO A 132 10.19 3.74 -3.24
N SER A 133 9.70 4.59 -2.33
CA SER A 133 9.13 4.15 -1.05
C SER A 133 7.61 4.28 -0.90
N CYS A 134 6.88 4.73 -1.94
CA CYS A 134 5.43 4.89 -1.85
C CYS A 134 4.70 3.57 -2.13
N ARG A 135 3.62 3.32 -1.38
CA ARG A 135 2.83 2.08 -1.47
C ARG A 135 1.34 2.35 -1.35
N ASP A 136 0.52 1.69 -2.15
CA ASP A 136 -0.93 1.67 -1.99
C ASP A 136 -1.34 0.59 -0.98
N VAL A 137 -2.32 0.90 -0.15
CA VAL A 137 -2.76 0.06 0.96
C VAL A 137 -4.17 -0.43 0.69
N TYR A 138 -4.37 -1.74 0.80
CA TYR A 138 -5.67 -2.42 0.64
C TYR A 138 -6.22 -2.89 1.98
N VAL A 139 -5.34 -3.20 2.94
CA VAL A 139 -5.70 -3.50 4.32
C VAL A 139 -4.63 -2.94 5.26
N PHE A 140 -5.04 -2.21 6.29
CA PHE A 140 -4.15 -1.81 7.38
C PHE A 140 -4.00 -2.97 8.39
N ASP A 141 -2.82 -3.13 8.98
CA ASP A 141 -2.68 -4.01 10.14
C ASP A 141 -3.45 -3.46 11.36
N ASP A 142 -3.77 -4.33 12.32
CA ASP A 142 -4.56 -4.01 13.52
C ASP A 142 -3.99 -2.80 14.29
N GLU A 143 -2.66 -2.63 14.33
CA GLU A 143 -2.03 -1.54 15.08
C GLU A 143 -2.25 -0.20 14.36
N THR A 144 -2.02 -0.17 13.05
CA THR A 144 -2.26 1.01 12.22
C THR A 144 -3.76 1.33 12.15
N GLN A 145 -4.61 0.31 11.98
CA GLN A 145 -6.05 0.45 11.93
C GLN A 145 -6.60 1.02 13.24
N PHE A 146 -6.14 0.51 14.39
CA PHE A 146 -6.54 1.02 15.70
C PHE A 146 -6.23 2.51 15.87
N ILE A 147 -5.03 2.94 15.45
CA ILE A 147 -4.65 4.36 15.47
C ILE A 147 -5.60 5.16 14.60
N LEU A 148 -5.81 4.74 13.35
CA LEU A 148 -6.63 5.45 12.39
C LEU A 148 -8.10 5.52 12.83
N ASP A 149 -8.65 4.47 13.42
CA ASP A 149 -10.04 4.43 13.91
C ASP A 149 -10.27 5.40 15.06
N GLY A 150 -9.25 5.65 15.89
CA GLY A 150 -9.28 6.68 16.93
C GLY A 150 -9.25 8.12 16.41
N LEU A 151 -8.94 8.35 15.12
CA LEU A 151 -8.85 9.70 14.55
C LEU A 151 -10.19 10.15 13.95
N PRO A 152 -10.58 11.42 14.15
CA PRO A 152 -11.68 12.01 13.39
C PRO A 152 -11.33 12.06 11.90
N ALA A 153 -12.27 11.69 11.04
CA ALA A 153 -12.12 11.88 9.60
C ALA A 153 -12.39 13.35 9.22
N THR A 154 -11.62 13.89 8.29
CA THR A 154 -11.85 15.22 7.70
C THR A 154 -12.76 15.06 6.48
N SER A 155 -13.92 15.71 6.47
CA SER A 155 -14.86 15.60 5.35
C SER A 155 -14.32 16.28 4.08
N PRO A 156 -14.79 15.88 2.89
CA PRO A 156 -14.56 16.67 1.68
C PRO A 156 -15.03 18.12 1.89
N GLY A 157 -14.21 19.11 1.52
CA GLY A 157 -14.51 20.53 1.77
C GLY A 157 -13.93 21.12 3.05
N ASP A 158 -13.67 20.31 4.07
CA ASP A 158 -13.11 20.78 5.35
C ASP A 158 -11.58 21.01 5.24
N PRO A 159 -11.03 21.99 5.98
CA PRO A 159 -9.60 22.24 6.02
C PRO A 159 -8.85 21.01 6.54
N LEU A 160 -7.71 20.72 5.91
CA LEU A 160 -6.95 19.52 6.20
C LEU A 160 -6.37 19.53 7.62
N LYS A 161 -6.73 18.51 8.40
CA LYS A 161 -6.11 18.20 9.69
C LYS A 161 -5.08 17.09 9.52
N VAL A 162 -3.89 17.33 10.05
CA VAL A 162 -2.75 16.41 10.02
C VAL A 162 -2.46 15.96 11.45
N TYR A 163 -2.47 14.66 11.66
CA TYR A 163 -2.26 14.05 12.96
C TYR A 163 -0.81 13.60 13.12
N GLU A 164 -0.24 13.83 14.29
CA GLU A 164 1.08 13.33 14.66
C GLU A 164 1.12 12.94 16.14
N TYR A 165 2.13 12.15 16.51
CA TYR A 165 2.38 11.88 17.92
C TYR A 165 2.90 13.14 18.63
N SER A 166 2.38 13.41 19.83
CA SER A 166 2.93 14.46 20.68
C SER A 166 4.36 14.12 21.08
N SER A 167 5.28 15.09 21.06
CA SER A 167 6.63 14.92 21.61
C SER A 167 6.55 14.73 23.13
N TYR A 168 6.55 13.48 23.61
CA TYR A 168 6.56 13.17 25.04
C TYR A 168 7.75 12.25 25.37
N PRO A 169 8.64 12.63 26.30
CA PRO A 169 9.93 11.94 26.49
C PRO A 169 9.80 10.58 27.21
N PHE A 170 8.69 10.30 27.90
CA PHE A 170 8.52 9.09 28.70
C PHE A 170 7.31 8.31 28.22
N PHE A 171 7.55 7.30 27.40
CA PHE A 171 6.53 6.36 26.96
C PHE A 171 6.93 4.94 27.35
N TRP A 172 6.15 4.31 28.23
CA TRP A 172 6.37 2.93 28.66
C TRP A 172 5.67 2.00 27.66
N SER A 173 6.39 1.64 26.60
CA SER A 173 5.78 0.95 25.45
C SER A 173 5.57 -0.56 25.64
N HIS A 174 6.10 -1.17 26.70
CA HIS A 174 6.23 -2.63 26.74
C HIS A 174 5.85 -3.25 28.08
N GLY A 175 4.94 -4.22 28.04
CA GLY A 175 4.54 -5.03 29.19
C GLY A 175 5.53 -6.16 29.48
N THR A 176 6.80 -5.84 29.71
CA THR A 176 7.90 -6.82 29.86
C THR A 176 7.59 -7.91 30.89
N TRP A 177 6.96 -7.55 32.01
CA TRP A 177 6.62 -8.52 33.05
C TRP A 177 5.60 -9.57 32.58
N HIS A 178 4.60 -9.15 31.80
CA HIS A 178 3.61 -10.06 31.24
C HIS A 178 4.25 -11.00 30.19
N GLN A 179 5.06 -10.46 29.27
CA GLN A 179 5.77 -11.25 28.27
C GLN A 179 6.74 -12.26 28.91
N THR A 180 7.53 -11.82 29.88
CA THR A 180 8.50 -12.67 30.60
C THR A 180 7.80 -13.78 31.38
N SER A 181 6.65 -13.48 32.03
CA SER A 181 5.86 -14.48 32.76
C SER A 181 5.29 -15.54 31.82
N LEU A 182 4.75 -15.14 30.67
CA LEU A 182 4.23 -16.07 29.66
C LEU A 182 5.34 -16.92 29.03
N LEU A 183 6.51 -16.34 28.75
CA LEU A 183 7.67 -17.10 28.27
C LEU A 183 8.16 -18.11 29.30
N SER A 184 8.22 -17.71 30.58
CA SER A 184 8.60 -18.61 31.68
C SER A 184 7.62 -19.78 31.82
N LEU A 185 6.31 -19.51 31.72
CA LEU A 185 5.28 -20.53 31.77
C LEU A 185 5.40 -21.52 30.58
N SER A 186 5.84 -21.05 29.41
CA SER A 186 6.01 -21.91 28.23
C SER A 186 7.09 -22.99 28.42
N LEU A 187 8.04 -22.80 29.35
CA LEU A 187 9.08 -23.79 29.66
C LEU A 187 8.52 -25.11 30.17
N LEU A 188 7.28 -25.13 30.68
CA LEU A 188 6.57 -26.35 31.05
C LEU A 188 6.47 -27.34 29.87
N LYS A 189 6.60 -26.89 28.61
CA LYS A 189 6.65 -27.75 27.43
C LYS A 189 7.80 -28.77 27.47
N TYR A 190 8.92 -28.47 28.15
CA TYR A 190 10.01 -29.44 28.31
C TYR A 190 9.61 -30.65 29.18
N SER A 191 8.54 -30.55 29.98
CA SER A 191 8.00 -31.73 30.68
C SER A 191 7.47 -32.76 29.69
N GLU A 192 6.78 -32.36 28.62
CA GLU A 192 6.35 -33.27 27.55
C GLU A 192 7.56 -33.95 26.92
N ALA A 193 8.59 -33.18 26.54
CA ALA A 193 9.79 -33.74 25.94
C ALA A 193 10.46 -34.77 26.86
N TYR A 194 10.48 -34.52 28.18
CA TYR A 194 11.01 -35.45 29.18
C TYR A 194 10.19 -36.75 29.26
N PHE A 195 8.87 -36.67 29.31
CA PHE A 195 8.01 -37.87 29.34
C PHE A 195 8.07 -38.66 28.03
N LEU A 196 8.08 -37.97 26.89
CA LEU A 196 8.24 -38.61 25.58
C LEU A 196 9.62 -39.27 25.44
N PHE A 197 10.69 -38.67 25.99
CA PHE A 197 12.05 -39.20 25.88
C PHE A 197 12.17 -40.60 26.51
N ARG A 198 11.39 -40.89 27.56
CA ARG A 198 11.35 -42.21 28.20
C ARG A 198 10.77 -43.31 27.30
N GLY A 199 9.94 -42.95 26.31
CA GLY A 199 9.33 -43.92 25.39
C GLY A 199 9.88 -43.86 23.96
N SER A 200 10.13 -42.65 23.45
CA SER A 200 10.67 -42.41 22.10
C SER A 200 11.48 -41.12 22.07
N MET A 201 12.81 -41.27 21.95
CA MET A 201 13.73 -40.14 21.76
C MET A 201 13.38 -39.33 20.50
N ALA A 202 12.95 -39.99 19.43
CA ALA A 202 12.56 -39.32 18.19
C ALA A 202 11.34 -38.39 18.40
N MET A 203 10.29 -38.87 19.06
CA MET A 203 9.11 -38.04 19.36
C MET A 203 9.43 -36.88 20.31
N ALA A 204 10.31 -37.10 21.29
CA ALA A 204 10.78 -36.04 22.17
C ALA A 204 11.49 -34.92 21.40
N ILE A 205 12.40 -35.27 20.49
CA ILE A 205 13.13 -34.31 19.65
C ILE A 205 12.16 -33.57 18.71
N LEU A 206 11.23 -34.28 18.07
CA LEU A 206 10.27 -33.68 17.14
C LEU A 206 9.33 -32.69 17.85
N SER A 207 8.91 -32.98 19.08
CA SER A 207 8.09 -32.05 19.88
C SER A 207 8.91 -30.85 20.40
N ALA A 208 10.16 -31.09 20.83
CA ALA A 208 11.00 -30.06 21.42
C ALA A 208 11.60 -29.09 20.38
N ALA A 209 12.08 -29.58 19.23
CA ALA A 209 12.88 -28.77 18.31
C ALA A 209 12.16 -27.51 17.76
N PRO A 210 10.91 -27.59 17.26
CA PRO A 210 10.21 -26.41 16.80
C PRO A 210 9.89 -25.43 17.94
N PHE A 211 9.52 -25.96 19.11
CA PHE A 211 9.28 -25.15 20.31
C PHE A 211 10.53 -24.38 20.74
N THR A 212 11.68 -25.07 20.85
CA THR A 212 12.95 -24.46 21.25
C THR A 212 13.37 -23.36 20.27
N PHE A 213 13.18 -23.57 18.96
CA PHE A 213 13.43 -22.54 17.96
C PHE A 213 12.58 -21.28 18.19
N PHE A 214 11.26 -21.44 18.34
CA PHE A 214 10.37 -20.29 18.56
C PHE A 214 10.58 -19.62 19.92
N LEU A 215 10.95 -20.38 20.95
CA LEU A 215 11.32 -19.85 22.26
C LEU A 215 12.56 -18.95 22.16
N LEU A 216 13.62 -19.42 21.49
CA LEU A 216 14.82 -18.62 21.27
C LEU A 216 14.53 -17.37 20.43
N ALA A 217 13.76 -17.52 19.36
CA ALA A 217 13.34 -16.39 18.54
C ALA A 217 12.54 -15.36 19.36
N ALA A 218 11.61 -15.80 20.20
CA ALA A 218 10.83 -14.93 21.07
C ALA A 218 11.69 -14.21 22.11
N ILE A 219 12.67 -14.87 22.72
CA ILE A 219 13.64 -14.23 23.63
C ILE A 219 14.43 -13.15 22.89
N CYS A 220 14.91 -13.45 21.68
CA CYS A 220 15.62 -12.45 20.87
C CYS A 220 14.73 -11.26 20.50
N LEU A 221 13.45 -11.49 20.19
CA LEU A 221 12.49 -10.42 19.88
C LEU A 221 12.20 -9.56 21.12
N GLU A 222 11.96 -10.19 22.28
CA GLU A 222 11.71 -9.49 23.56
C GLU A 222 12.89 -8.60 23.96
N ILE A 223 14.13 -9.09 23.82
CA ILE A 223 15.34 -8.29 24.07
C ILE A 223 15.40 -7.09 23.11
N ASN A 224 15.09 -7.28 21.83
CA ASN A 224 15.08 -6.19 20.85
C ASN A 224 13.97 -5.16 21.11
N GLU A 225 12.79 -5.60 21.55
CA GLU A 225 11.68 -4.74 21.94
C GLU A 225 12.04 -3.92 23.18
N LEU A 226 12.65 -4.54 24.19
CA LEU A 226 13.14 -3.86 25.39
C LEU A 226 14.22 -2.81 25.08
N ILE A 227 15.11 -3.09 24.13
CA ILE A 227 16.12 -2.12 23.69
C ILE A 227 15.46 -0.98 22.91
N SER A 228 14.53 -1.31 22.02
CA SER A 228 13.81 -0.31 21.21
C SER A 228 12.93 0.60 22.06
N SER A 229 12.27 0.08 23.10
CA SER A 229 11.41 0.86 24.01
C SER A 229 12.18 1.89 24.84
N ARG A 230 13.51 1.79 24.93
CA ARG A 230 14.38 2.74 25.62
C ARG A 230 14.91 3.85 24.71
N ARG A 231 14.62 3.82 23.40
CA ARG A 231 15.09 4.83 22.46
C ARG A 231 14.28 6.12 22.55
N PRO A 232 14.91 7.29 22.33
CA PRO A 232 14.20 8.57 22.36
C PRO A 232 13.22 8.70 21.19
N MET A 233 12.01 9.17 21.49
CA MET A 233 10.86 9.25 20.58
C MET A 233 11.09 10.03 19.28
N LYS A 234 12.06 10.97 19.25
CA LYS A 234 12.46 11.69 18.04
C LYS A 234 12.99 10.78 16.91
N THR A 235 13.37 9.54 17.26
CA THR A 235 13.84 8.53 16.29
C THR A 235 12.73 7.62 15.78
N ASP A 236 11.51 7.73 16.32
CA ASP A 236 10.40 6.82 16.01
C ASP A 236 9.43 7.42 14.99
N GLY A 237 9.29 6.73 13.86
CA GLY A 237 8.19 6.96 12.92
C GLY A 237 8.59 7.70 11.65
N GLN A 238 8.95 6.93 10.62
CA GLN A 238 9.17 7.44 9.27
C GLN A 238 7.99 7.11 8.34
N LEU A 239 6.94 6.43 8.82
CA LEU A 239 5.82 6.05 7.95
C LEU A 239 4.76 7.17 7.96
N ASP A 240 4.51 7.74 6.80
CA ASP A 240 3.43 8.70 6.58
C ASP A 240 2.25 8.01 5.91
N ILE A 241 1.04 8.33 6.36
CA ILE A 241 -0.17 7.61 5.99
C ILE A 241 -1.25 8.59 5.56
N VAL A 242 -1.90 8.28 4.43
CA VAL A 242 -3.23 8.79 4.09
C VAL A 242 -4.19 7.60 4.08
N ALA A 243 -5.31 7.73 4.79
CA ALA A 243 -6.35 6.72 4.85
C ALA A 243 -7.72 7.33 4.51
N GLY A 244 -8.54 6.54 3.84
CA GLY A 244 -9.88 6.91 3.40
C GLY A 244 -10.17 6.46 1.97
N PRO A 245 -11.43 6.49 1.53
CA PRO A 245 -11.80 6.23 0.15
C PRO A 245 -11.12 7.25 -0.78
N LEU A 246 -10.11 6.79 -1.50
CA LEU A 246 -9.30 7.61 -2.40
C LEU A 246 -10.17 8.10 -3.58
N PRO A 247 -9.91 9.31 -4.10
CA PRO A 247 -10.61 9.80 -5.27
C PRO A 247 -10.29 8.93 -6.48
N SER A 248 -11.14 8.94 -7.49
CA SER A 248 -10.85 8.39 -8.82
C SER A 248 -11.72 9.09 -9.84
N VAL A 249 -11.48 8.87 -11.14
CA VAL A 249 -12.35 9.41 -12.20
C VAL A 249 -13.81 8.98 -12.02
N LYS A 250 -14.05 7.82 -11.38
CA LYS A 250 -15.38 7.27 -11.13
C LYS A 250 -15.95 7.61 -9.74
N GLN A 251 -15.14 8.15 -8.83
CA GLN A 251 -15.53 8.39 -7.43
C GLN A 251 -14.92 9.69 -6.91
N LEU A 252 -15.73 10.52 -6.26
CA LEU A 252 -15.30 11.83 -5.77
C LEU A 252 -14.21 11.78 -4.68
N GLY A 253 -13.97 10.60 -4.09
CA GLY A 253 -13.25 10.46 -2.84
C GLY A 253 -14.15 10.79 -1.66
N GLY A 254 -13.75 10.38 -0.46
CA GLY A 254 -14.56 10.60 0.75
C GLY A 254 -13.74 11.16 1.91
N PRO A 255 -14.20 10.96 3.15
CA PRO A 255 -13.53 11.46 4.34
C PRO A 255 -12.11 10.91 4.45
N ARG A 256 -11.16 11.77 4.85
CA ARG A 256 -9.73 11.46 4.84
C ARG A 256 -9.08 11.65 6.20
N LYS A 257 -8.07 10.83 6.47
CA LYS A 257 -7.24 10.87 7.68
C LYS A 257 -5.78 10.91 7.26
N ILE A 258 -5.01 11.85 7.79
CA ILE A 258 -3.57 11.95 7.53
C ILE A 258 -2.83 11.78 8.84
N PHE A 259 -1.92 10.81 8.88
CA PHE A 259 -1.07 10.57 10.03
C PHE A 259 0.40 10.63 9.61
N LEU A 260 1.18 11.52 10.23
CA LEU A 260 2.61 11.64 9.98
C LEU A 260 3.41 10.94 11.09
N GLY A 261 4.42 10.18 10.69
CA GLY A 261 5.34 9.52 11.61
C GLY A 261 4.72 8.34 12.36
N ALA A 262 3.87 7.55 11.69
CA ALA A 262 3.47 6.25 12.18
C ALA A 262 4.67 5.31 12.32
N THR A 263 4.57 4.39 13.27
CA THR A 263 5.54 3.33 13.46
C THR A 263 5.35 2.27 12.39
N LYS A 264 6.44 1.87 11.72
CA LYS A 264 6.39 0.76 10.79
C LYS A 264 6.12 -0.54 11.54
N ASN A 265 5.20 -1.35 11.04
CA ASN A 265 4.90 -2.65 11.60
C ASN A 265 6.16 -3.53 11.64
N VAL A 266 6.61 -3.89 12.86
CA VAL A 266 7.83 -4.69 13.10
C VAL A 266 7.73 -6.08 12.48
N ARG A 267 6.51 -6.60 12.34
CA ARG A 267 6.20 -7.88 11.71
C ARG A 267 6.59 -7.93 10.23
N ASN A 268 6.67 -6.79 9.56
CA ASN A 268 7.12 -6.71 8.16
C ASN A 268 8.65 -6.69 8.01
N SER A 269 9.40 -6.73 9.11
CA SER A 269 10.87 -6.76 9.09
C SER A 269 11.44 -8.06 8.50
N LEU A 270 12.65 -7.98 7.95
CA LEU A 270 13.36 -9.15 7.42
C LEU A 270 13.59 -10.24 8.49
N ARG A 271 13.82 -9.83 9.75
CA ARG A 271 14.04 -10.75 10.88
C ARG A 271 12.81 -11.62 11.12
N MET A 272 11.63 -11.02 11.16
CA MET A 272 10.36 -11.75 11.35
C MET A 272 10.10 -12.70 10.18
N LYS A 273 10.37 -12.26 8.95
CA LYS A 273 10.25 -13.13 7.76
C LYS A 273 11.15 -14.36 7.85
N ILE A 274 12.40 -14.19 8.29
CA ILE A 274 13.33 -15.33 8.47
C ILE A 274 12.82 -16.28 9.56
N ILE A 275 12.36 -15.74 10.71
CA ILE A 275 11.80 -16.53 11.81
C ILE A 275 10.63 -17.38 11.31
N TRP A 276 9.70 -16.78 10.56
CA TRP A 276 8.57 -17.51 10.01
C TRP A 276 8.94 -18.51 8.91
N THR A 277 9.89 -18.20 8.03
CA THR A 277 10.35 -19.15 7.00
C THR A 277 10.96 -20.40 7.65
N VAL A 278 11.94 -20.20 8.54
CA VAL A 278 12.62 -21.31 9.23
C VAL A 278 11.63 -22.06 10.11
N GLY A 279 10.79 -21.32 10.84
CA GLY A 279 9.73 -21.88 11.68
C GLY A 279 8.74 -22.73 10.89
N ALA A 280 8.25 -22.26 9.73
CA ALA A 280 7.33 -23.01 8.88
C ALA A 280 7.94 -24.33 8.39
N VAL A 281 9.20 -24.31 7.93
CA VAL A 281 9.92 -25.49 7.45
C VAL A 281 10.13 -26.50 8.58
N LEU A 282 10.63 -26.03 9.72
CA LEU A 282 10.89 -26.89 10.88
C LEU A 282 9.60 -27.52 11.42
N TYR A 283 8.52 -26.74 11.50
CA TYR A 283 7.22 -27.22 11.96
C TYR A 283 6.59 -28.21 10.98
N LEU A 284 6.70 -27.96 9.67
CA LEU A 284 6.21 -28.87 8.64
C LEU A 284 6.95 -30.21 8.65
N ILE A 285 8.28 -30.19 8.73
CA ILE A 285 9.11 -31.41 8.82
C ILE A 285 8.77 -32.18 10.10
N SER A 286 8.69 -31.49 11.24
CA SER A 286 8.35 -32.13 12.52
C SER A 286 6.96 -32.79 12.47
N LEU A 287 5.98 -32.10 11.89
CA LEU A 287 4.62 -32.61 11.73
C LEU A 287 4.57 -33.87 10.86
N LEU A 288 5.22 -33.84 9.69
CA LEU A 288 5.25 -34.98 8.77
C LEU A 288 5.90 -36.21 9.40
N ILE A 289 7.05 -36.03 10.04
CA ILE A 289 7.75 -37.14 10.70
C ILE A 289 6.95 -37.66 11.90
N SER A 290 6.35 -36.76 12.69
CA SER A 290 5.51 -37.16 13.84
C SER A 290 4.34 -38.03 13.41
N TYR A 291 3.64 -37.70 12.31
CA TYR A 291 2.54 -38.55 11.81
C TYR A 291 3.02 -39.92 11.32
N VAL A 292 4.18 -40.00 10.67
CA VAL A 292 4.75 -41.28 10.23
C VAL A 292 5.18 -42.14 11.42
N LEU A 293 5.68 -41.52 12.49
CA LEU A 293 6.14 -42.22 13.70
C LEU A 293 5.01 -42.61 14.64
N LEU A 294 3.93 -41.84 14.71
CA LEU A 294 2.78 -42.13 15.58
C LEU A 294 2.16 -43.52 15.30
N ASP A 295 2.13 -43.95 14.04
CA ASP A 295 1.62 -45.27 13.65
C ASP A 295 2.56 -46.43 14.05
N ARG A 296 3.82 -46.13 14.39
CA ARG A 296 4.85 -47.13 14.70
C ARG A 296 5.17 -47.25 16.19
N HIS A 297 4.62 -46.37 17.02
CA HIS A 297 4.93 -46.31 18.45
C HIS A 297 3.89 -47.03 19.31
N THR A 298 4.27 -47.34 20.55
CA THR A 298 3.37 -48.00 21.51
C THR A 298 2.21 -47.08 21.90
N THR A 299 1.08 -47.68 22.23
CA THR A 299 -0.14 -46.98 22.65
C THR A 299 0.13 -46.01 23.80
N ASP A 300 0.99 -46.37 24.76
CA ASP A 300 1.34 -45.52 25.90
C ASP A 300 2.01 -44.21 25.48
N VAL A 301 2.92 -44.25 24.51
CA VAL A 301 3.61 -43.06 23.99
C VAL A 301 2.62 -42.17 23.24
N VAL A 302 1.74 -42.78 22.44
CA VAL A 302 0.71 -42.07 21.67
C VAL A 302 -0.30 -41.38 22.59
N ILE A 303 -0.77 -42.06 23.63
CA ILE A 303 -1.69 -41.49 24.63
C ILE A 303 -1.00 -40.35 25.39
N THR A 304 0.24 -40.56 25.84
CA THR A 304 1.01 -39.52 26.54
C THR A 304 1.14 -38.27 25.68
N TRP A 305 1.54 -38.43 24.42
CA TRP A 305 1.62 -37.33 23.46
C TRP A 305 0.28 -36.62 23.29
N ALA A 306 -0.82 -37.37 23.10
CA ALA A 306 -2.15 -36.81 22.89
C ALA A 306 -2.64 -35.99 24.11
N VAL A 307 -2.46 -36.49 25.32
CA VAL A 307 -2.81 -35.79 26.58
C VAL A 307 -2.06 -34.46 26.67
N PHE A 308 -0.76 -34.45 26.36
CA PHE A 308 0.00 -33.20 26.30
C PHE A 308 -0.54 -32.26 25.23
N GLN A 309 -0.80 -32.72 24.00
CA GLN A 309 -1.32 -31.84 22.93
C GLN A 309 -2.66 -31.19 23.30
N VAL A 310 -3.58 -31.94 23.93
CA VAL A 310 -4.86 -31.41 24.43
C VAL A 310 -4.64 -30.39 25.54
N THR A 311 -3.77 -30.70 26.50
CA THR A 311 -3.44 -29.78 27.60
C THR A 311 -2.87 -28.47 27.07
N TRP A 312 -1.94 -28.54 26.13
CA TRP A 312 -1.35 -27.37 25.47
C TRP A 312 -2.36 -26.59 24.64
N LEU A 313 -3.30 -27.26 23.97
CA LEU A 313 -4.39 -26.60 23.25
C LEU A 313 -5.27 -25.79 24.20
N VAL A 314 -5.68 -26.36 25.34
CA VAL A 314 -6.49 -25.66 26.35
C VAL A 314 -5.74 -24.45 26.90
N LEU A 315 -4.47 -24.63 27.29
CA LEU A 315 -3.64 -23.52 27.79
C LEU A 315 -3.44 -22.42 26.74
N ARG A 316 -3.22 -22.79 25.47
CA ARG A 316 -3.13 -21.84 24.35
C ARG A 316 -4.41 -21.01 24.20
N ILE A 317 -5.58 -21.65 24.29
CA ILE A 317 -6.87 -20.95 24.22
C ILE A 317 -7.00 -19.97 25.40
N LEU A 318 -6.71 -20.41 26.63
CA LEU A 318 -6.76 -19.55 27.82
C LEU A 318 -5.84 -18.33 27.67
N ILE A 319 -4.60 -18.53 27.20
CA ILE A 319 -3.63 -17.45 27.00
C ILE A 319 -4.07 -16.49 25.89
N SER A 320 -4.75 -16.98 24.85
CA SER A 320 -5.26 -16.11 23.79
C SER A 320 -6.31 -15.12 24.30
N HIS A 321 -7.07 -15.49 25.34
CA HIS A 321 -8.06 -14.64 26.00
C HIS A 321 -7.45 -13.68 27.04
N LEU A 322 -6.21 -13.90 27.48
CA LEU A 322 -5.52 -12.94 28.35
C LEU A 322 -5.31 -11.62 27.60
N LYS A 323 -5.52 -10.50 28.28
CA LYS A 323 -5.32 -9.17 27.70
C LYS A 323 -3.86 -9.02 27.23
N GLY A 324 -3.67 -8.70 25.95
CA GLY A 324 -2.33 -8.66 25.33
C GLY A 324 -1.64 -7.31 25.48
N SER A 325 -0.32 -7.26 25.29
CA SER A 325 0.47 -6.01 25.30
C SER A 325 0.31 -5.15 24.04
N SER A 326 -0.46 -5.59 23.05
CA SER A 326 -0.64 -4.87 21.78
C SER A 326 -1.47 -3.59 21.91
N GLU A 327 -2.17 -3.37 23.03
CA GLU A 327 -2.90 -2.12 23.28
C GLU A 327 -1.99 -0.94 23.64
N VAL A 328 -0.68 -1.18 23.85
CA VAL A 328 0.19 -0.14 24.41
C VAL A 328 0.41 1.01 23.43
N THR A 329 0.48 0.80 22.12
CA THR A 329 0.60 1.89 21.13
C THR A 329 -0.60 2.85 21.13
N GLY A 330 -1.76 2.39 21.57
CA GLY A 330 -2.97 3.19 21.75
C GLY A 330 -2.90 4.27 22.85
N THR A 331 -1.84 4.25 23.67
CA THR A 331 -1.68 5.20 24.79
C THR A 331 -0.85 6.44 24.41
N ARG A 332 -0.35 6.54 23.18
CA ARG A 332 0.37 7.74 22.73
C ARG A 332 -0.61 8.88 22.46
N ARG A 333 -0.36 10.05 23.06
CA ARG A 333 -1.17 11.23 22.78
C ARG A 333 -0.93 11.69 21.34
N ILE A 334 -2.02 11.86 20.60
CA ILE A 334 -2.03 12.34 19.23
C ILE A 334 -2.49 13.80 19.22
N ILE A 335 -1.81 14.64 18.44
CA ILE A 335 -2.16 16.05 18.25
C ILE A 335 -2.61 16.24 16.81
N ALA A 336 -3.65 17.07 16.62
CA ALA A 336 -4.10 17.50 15.31
C ALA A 336 -3.58 18.90 15.03
N ASN A 337 -2.89 19.07 13.92
CA ASN A 337 -2.41 20.36 13.44
C ASN A 337 -3.05 20.69 12.09
N GLU A 338 -3.31 21.96 11.84
CA GLU A 338 -3.67 22.44 10.50
C GLU A 338 -2.43 22.54 9.63
N ILE A 339 -2.58 22.40 8.32
CA ILE A 339 -1.45 22.45 7.37
C ILE A 339 -0.61 23.73 7.49
N GLN A 340 -1.24 24.86 7.83
CA GLN A 340 -0.57 26.16 7.98
C GLN A 340 0.31 26.21 9.23
N ALA A 341 -0.03 25.47 10.28
CA ALA A 341 0.72 25.39 11.53
C ALA A 341 1.91 24.42 11.46
N LEU A 342 2.01 23.63 10.37
CA LEU A 342 3.09 22.67 10.18
C LEU A 342 4.40 23.36 9.80
N THR A 343 5.51 22.80 10.27
CA THR A 343 6.85 23.19 9.82
C THR A 343 7.07 22.82 8.35
N LEU A 344 7.97 23.52 7.66
CA LEU A 344 8.27 23.25 6.24
C LEU A 344 8.62 21.78 5.93
N PRO A 345 9.46 21.07 6.73
CA PRO A 345 9.72 19.65 6.49
C PRO A 345 8.47 18.76 6.57
N MET A 346 7.53 19.09 7.46
CA MET A 346 6.27 18.37 7.59
C MET A 346 5.32 18.68 6.45
N LYS A 347 5.26 19.93 5.98
CA LYS A 347 4.53 20.29 4.77
C LYS A 347 5.04 19.51 3.55
N LEU A 348 6.36 19.32 3.42
CA LEU A 348 6.95 18.49 2.36
C LEU A 348 6.56 17.01 2.46
N ARG A 349 6.42 16.45 3.68
CA ARG A 349 5.90 15.09 3.90
C ARG A 349 4.43 14.96 3.47
N VAL A 350 3.60 15.96 3.78
CA VAL A 350 2.21 16.03 3.29
C VAL A 350 2.17 16.11 1.76
N ALA A 351 3.02 16.94 1.16
CA ALA A 351 3.12 17.01 -0.29
C ALA A 351 3.58 15.69 -0.91
N ASN A 352 4.50 14.96 -0.27
CA ASN A 352 4.90 13.63 -0.71
C ASN A 352 3.71 12.65 -0.70
N LEU A 353 2.85 12.72 0.31
CA LEU A 353 1.61 11.94 0.34
C LEU A 353 0.64 12.32 -0.78
N ILE A 354 0.53 13.61 -1.12
CA ILE A 354 -0.27 14.07 -2.28
C ILE A 354 0.23 13.41 -3.57
N LEU A 355 1.53 13.39 -3.79
CA LEU A 355 2.13 12.77 -4.98
C LEU A 355 2.00 11.24 -4.97
N ALA A 356 2.07 10.62 -3.80
CA ALA A 356 1.85 9.19 -3.66
C ALA A 356 0.41 8.78 -3.96
N VAL A 357 -0.57 9.57 -3.50
CA VAL A 357 -1.97 9.41 -3.90
C VAL A 357 -2.11 9.60 -5.41
N ALA A 358 -1.49 10.61 -6.02
CA ALA A 358 -1.53 10.82 -7.46
C ALA A 358 -0.98 9.61 -8.26
N ASN A 359 0.13 9.02 -7.81
CA ASN A 359 0.69 7.79 -8.40
C ASN A 359 -0.26 6.58 -8.22
N CYS A 360 -0.96 6.49 -7.09
CA CYS A 360 -2.05 5.52 -6.92
C CYS A 360 -3.18 5.75 -7.94
N LEU A 361 -3.63 7.00 -8.13
CA LEU A 361 -4.68 7.36 -9.10
C LEU A 361 -4.29 7.01 -10.53
N GLN A 362 -3.02 7.19 -10.89
CA GLN A 362 -2.48 6.82 -12.19
C GLN A 362 -2.72 5.34 -12.52
N ASN A 363 -2.56 4.46 -11.53
CA ASN A 363 -2.78 3.02 -11.68
C ASN A 363 -4.27 2.67 -11.87
N LEU A 364 -5.17 3.51 -11.35
CA LEU A 364 -6.63 3.34 -11.44
C LEU A 364 -7.26 4.13 -12.61
N HIS A 365 -6.46 4.94 -13.32
CA HIS A 365 -6.97 5.87 -14.30
C HIS A 365 -7.43 5.15 -15.59
N PRO A 366 -8.60 5.48 -16.17
CA PRO A 366 -9.10 4.87 -17.41
C PRO A 366 -8.14 4.95 -18.61
N ARG A 367 -7.34 6.01 -18.69
CA ARG A 367 -6.30 6.21 -19.74
C ARG A 367 -5.08 5.29 -19.58
N GLY A 368 -4.99 4.56 -18.47
CA GLY A 368 -3.90 3.64 -18.18
C GLY A 368 -2.60 4.31 -17.73
N LEU A 369 -1.73 3.51 -17.12
CA LEU A 369 -0.47 3.97 -16.53
C LEU A 369 0.47 4.64 -17.55
N LEU A 370 0.53 4.11 -18.77
CA LEU A 370 1.45 4.56 -19.82
C LEU A 370 1.18 6.01 -20.26
N ALA A 371 -0.09 6.45 -20.25
CA ALA A 371 -0.45 7.82 -20.60
C ALA A 371 0.20 8.85 -19.66
N TYR A 372 0.54 8.46 -18.44
CA TYR A 372 1.05 9.35 -17.41
C TYR A 372 2.52 9.08 -17.06
N ALA A 373 3.22 8.25 -17.86
CA ALA A 373 4.59 7.82 -17.57
C ALA A 373 5.60 8.98 -17.56
N GLU A 374 5.31 10.08 -18.25
CA GLU A 374 6.16 11.28 -18.28
C GLU A 374 5.79 12.36 -17.26
N ASP A 375 4.71 12.16 -16.51
CA ASP A 375 4.31 13.10 -15.46
C ASP A 375 5.32 13.09 -14.31
N SER A 376 5.51 14.26 -13.71
CA SER A 376 6.40 14.42 -12.56
C SER A 376 5.67 14.04 -11.27
N TYR A 377 6.26 13.11 -10.51
CA TYR A 377 5.82 12.70 -9.17
C TYR A 377 6.92 12.88 -8.11
N SER A 378 8.04 13.50 -8.47
CA SER A 378 9.14 13.76 -7.55
C SER A 378 8.92 15.06 -6.78
N ILE A 379 8.74 14.96 -5.47
CA ILE A 379 8.60 16.11 -4.57
C ILE A 379 9.79 17.07 -4.67
N VAL A 380 11.01 16.56 -4.78
CA VAL A 380 12.23 17.37 -4.89
C VAL A 380 12.21 18.19 -6.18
N GLN A 381 11.76 17.60 -7.29
CA GLN A 381 11.64 18.30 -8.56
C GLN A 381 10.49 19.31 -8.51
N ILE A 382 9.30 18.89 -8.06
CA ILE A 382 8.10 19.73 -8.05
C ILE A 382 8.29 20.96 -7.16
N THR A 383 8.87 20.81 -5.97
CA THR A 383 9.12 21.93 -5.07
C THR A 383 10.06 22.96 -5.70
N ARG A 384 11.07 22.53 -6.47
CA ARG A 384 11.97 23.43 -7.20
C ARG A 384 11.28 24.10 -8.40
N MET A 385 10.38 23.38 -9.07
CA MET A 385 9.69 23.88 -10.26
C MET A 385 8.55 24.85 -9.91
N LEU A 386 7.80 24.57 -8.84
CA LEU A 386 6.60 25.30 -8.43
C LEU A 386 6.85 26.38 -7.36
N VAL A 387 8.07 26.92 -7.29
CA VAL A 387 8.33 28.14 -6.51
C VAL A 387 7.46 29.27 -7.07
N ILE A 388 6.90 30.11 -6.21
CA ILE A 388 6.00 31.22 -6.60
C ILE A 388 6.58 32.07 -7.73
N THR A 389 7.90 32.30 -7.73
CA THR A 389 8.61 33.08 -8.76
C THR A 389 8.56 32.47 -10.17
N ASN A 390 8.40 31.14 -10.25
CA ASN A 390 8.35 30.40 -11.52
C ASN A 390 6.92 30.29 -12.05
N MET A 391 5.90 30.43 -11.18
CA MET A 391 4.50 30.34 -11.58
C MET A 391 4.09 31.55 -12.42
N ARG A 392 3.55 31.27 -13.60
CA ARG A 392 3.04 32.28 -14.53
C ARG A 392 1.63 31.89 -14.97
N GLN A 393 0.76 32.89 -15.11
CA GLN A 393 -0.61 32.64 -15.55
C GLN A 393 -0.73 32.42 -17.06
N VAL A 394 0.22 32.96 -17.82
CA VAL A 394 0.27 32.93 -19.29
C VAL A 394 1.71 32.89 -19.76
N TYR A 395 1.93 32.36 -20.96
CA TYR A 395 3.19 32.42 -21.68
C TYR A 395 3.38 33.78 -22.36
N VAL A 396 4.61 34.31 -22.33
CA VAL A 396 4.96 35.57 -23.01
C VAL A 396 5.59 35.24 -24.36
N LEU A 397 4.87 35.56 -25.45
CA LEU A 397 5.36 35.35 -26.81
C LEU A 397 6.51 36.32 -27.13
N PRO A 398 7.57 35.88 -27.82
CA PRO A 398 8.60 36.77 -28.37
C PRO A 398 7.99 37.82 -29.31
N ARG A 399 8.52 39.04 -29.34
CA ARG A 399 7.98 40.13 -30.18
C ARG A 399 7.99 39.80 -31.68
N GLU A 400 9.01 39.06 -32.12
CA GLU A 400 9.11 38.49 -33.46
C GLU A 400 8.93 36.97 -33.34
N HIS A 401 7.72 36.50 -33.61
CA HIS A 401 7.41 35.07 -33.64
C HIS A 401 6.79 34.69 -34.98
N SER A 402 7.23 33.57 -35.52
CA SER A 402 6.55 32.90 -36.64
C SER A 402 5.29 32.21 -36.12
N SER A 403 4.53 31.57 -37.03
CA SER A 403 3.35 30.77 -36.68
C SER A 403 3.64 29.57 -35.77
N SER A 404 4.91 29.24 -35.54
CA SER A 404 5.35 28.11 -34.70
C SER A 404 6.57 28.48 -33.86
N ILE A 405 6.61 28.07 -32.60
CA ILE A 405 7.68 28.36 -31.65
C ILE A 405 8.28 27.05 -31.12
N GLN A 406 9.59 27.02 -30.92
CA GLN A 406 10.23 25.91 -30.20
C GLN A 406 10.12 26.11 -28.68
N LEU A 407 9.54 25.14 -28.01
CA LEU A 407 9.44 25.02 -26.56
C LEU A 407 10.40 23.93 -26.07
N ASN A 408 10.91 24.05 -24.85
CA ASN A 408 11.59 22.95 -24.18
C ASN A 408 10.83 22.58 -22.91
N VAL A 409 10.08 21.49 -22.98
CA VAL A 409 9.24 20.99 -21.89
C VAL A 409 10.10 20.19 -20.93
N VAL A 410 10.22 20.67 -19.69
CA VAL A 410 11.05 20.05 -18.64
C VAL A 410 10.24 19.06 -17.81
N ALA A 411 8.98 19.41 -17.52
CA ALA A 411 8.09 18.56 -16.75
C ALA A 411 6.62 18.85 -17.08
N VAL A 412 5.77 17.88 -16.80
CA VAL A 412 4.32 18.01 -16.80
C VAL A 412 3.81 17.54 -15.44
N ILE A 413 2.92 18.33 -14.82
CA ILE A 413 2.21 17.94 -13.60
C ILE A 413 0.75 17.78 -13.98
N GLY A 414 0.26 16.55 -13.89
CA GLY A 414 -1.02 16.16 -14.45
C GLY A 414 -2.24 16.38 -13.58
N ASP A 415 -3.39 16.11 -14.19
CA ASP A 415 -4.73 16.02 -13.59
C ASP A 415 -4.77 15.10 -12.37
N VAL A 416 -4.08 13.96 -12.39
CA VAL A 416 -4.00 13.06 -11.23
C VAL A 416 -3.34 13.71 -10.01
N THR A 417 -2.31 14.53 -10.23
CA THR A 417 -1.63 15.28 -9.15
C THR A 417 -2.49 16.45 -8.67
N LEU A 418 -3.11 17.18 -9.58
CA LEU A 418 -4.01 18.29 -9.26
C LEU A 418 -5.26 17.80 -8.53
N SER A 419 -5.82 16.67 -8.93
CA SER A 419 -6.97 16.02 -8.28
C SER A 419 -6.62 15.50 -6.89
N SER A 420 -5.45 14.87 -6.73
CA SER A 420 -4.96 14.46 -5.41
C SER A 420 -4.82 15.65 -4.47
N ALA A 421 -4.21 16.75 -4.94
CA ALA A 421 -4.04 17.96 -4.16
C ALA A 421 -5.39 18.59 -3.78
N ALA A 422 -6.31 18.70 -4.75
CA ALA A 422 -7.64 19.23 -4.53
C ALA A 422 -8.42 18.44 -3.47
N TRP A 423 -8.41 17.10 -3.56
CA TRP A 423 -9.07 16.24 -2.57
C TRP A 423 -8.41 16.33 -1.18
N MET A 424 -7.07 16.23 -1.11
CA MET A 424 -6.36 16.26 0.16
C MET A 424 -6.50 17.61 0.88
N LEU A 425 -6.55 18.72 0.15
CA LEU A 425 -6.67 20.06 0.72
C LEU A 425 -8.11 20.51 0.97
N GLY A 426 -9.09 19.66 0.66
CA GLY A 426 -10.51 19.95 0.92
C GLY A 426 -11.10 20.96 -0.06
N SER A 427 -10.63 20.96 -1.31
CA SER A 427 -11.25 21.76 -2.36
C SER A 427 -12.62 21.21 -2.76
N LYS A 428 -13.43 22.06 -3.41
CA LYS A 428 -14.70 21.67 -4.04
C LYS A 428 -14.51 20.98 -5.39
N PHE A 429 -13.30 21.02 -5.98
CA PHE A 429 -13.05 20.40 -7.27
C PHE A 429 -13.11 18.88 -7.17
N THR A 430 -13.94 18.30 -8.04
CA THR A 430 -14.02 16.86 -8.25
C THR A 430 -12.91 16.38 -9.17
N PRO A 431 -12.55 15.08 -9.17
CA PRO A 431 -11.60 14.52 -10.14
C PRO A 431 -11.99 14.78 -11.60
N MET A 432 -13.29 14.90 -11.90
CA MET A 432 -13.79 15.22 -13.24
C MET A 432 -13.66 16.70 -13.60
N ASP A 433 -13.65 17.61 -12.63
CA ASP A 433 -13.47 19.05 -12.88
C ASP A 433 -12.03 19.35 -13.31
N VAL A 434 -11.07 18.77 -12.58
CA VAL A 434 -9.62 18.86 -12.90
C VAL A 434 -9.19 17.90 -14.01
N TYR A 435 -10.13 17.14 -14.57
CA TYR A 435 -9.85 16.28 -15.71
C TYR A 435 -9.35 17.13 -16.89
N ASP A 436 -8.29 16.69 -17.56
CA ASP A 436 -7.62 17.44 -18.63
C ASP A 436 -6.87 18.71 -18.19
N SER A 437 -6.85 19.04 -16.90
CA SER A 437 -6.00 20.11 -16.36
C SER A 437 -4.56 19.63 -16.20
N CYS A 438 -3.59 20.50 -16.45
CA CYS A 438 -2.18 20.23 -16.13
C CYS A 438 -1.42 21.52 -15.82
N ILE A 439 -0.19 21.38 -15.33
CA ILE A 439 0.81 22.45 -15.28
C ILE A 439 1.96 22.01 -16.17
N ILE A 440 2.33 22.86 -17.13
CA ILE A 440 3.49 22.62 -17.99
C ILE A 440 4.65 23.46 -17.47
N VAL A 441 5.80 22.81 -17.29
CA VAL A 441 7.05 23.47 -16.90
C VAL A 441 7.96 23.55 -18.11
N LEU A 442 8.31 24.78 -18.51
CA LEU A 442 9.19 25.06 -19.63
C LEU A 442 10.52 25.63 -19.13
N SER A 443 11.61 25.35 -19.85
CA SER A 443 12.85 26.09 -19.68
C SER A 443 12.89 27.26 -20.65
N GLN A 444 13.00 28.48 -20.12
CA GLN A 444 13.31 29.67 -20.90
C GLN A 444 14.84 29.84 -20.96
N GLY A 445 15.37 30.39 -22.06
CA GLY A 445 16.82 30.48 -22.37
C GLY A 445 17.71 31.07 -21.25
N GLN A 446 19.04 31.03 -21.44
CA GLN A 446 19.99 31.42 -20.39
C GLN A 446 19.77 32.87 -19.88
N PRO A 447 19.85 33.11 -18.56
CA PRO A 447 20.10 32.14 -17.49
C PRO A 447 18.83 31.31 -17.22
N GLN A 448 18.99 29.98 -17.11
CA GLN A 448 17.94 28.94 -17.07
C GLN A 448 16.74 29.28 -16.16
N GLY A 449 15.78 30.05 -16.68
CA GLY A 449 14.54 30.35 -15.99
C GLY A 449 13.57 29.21 -16.21
N LEU A 450 13.05 28.62 -15.13
CA LEU A 450 11.91 27.72 -15.22
C LEU A 450 10.64 28.56 -15.15
N ILE A 451 9.69 28.28 -16.05
CA ILE A 451 8.35 28.84 -15.99
C ILE A 451 7.34 27.71 -15.91
N ALA A 452 6.42 27.80 -14.95
CA ALA A 452 5.34 26.84 -14.74
C ALA A 452 4.01 27.51 -15.07
N ILE A 453 3.27 26.97 -16.02
CA ILE A 453 2.05 27.59 -16.55
C ILE A 453 0.88 26.59 -16.48
N PRO A 454 -0.21 26.92 -15.77
CA PRO A 454 -1.45 26.14 -15.83
C PRO A 454 -1.97 26.08 -17.27
N SER A 455 -2.26 24.87 -17.72
CA SER A 455 -2.53 24.54 -19.12
C SER A 455 -3.62 23.46 -19.21
N ALA A 456 -4.12 23.23 -20.41
CA ALA A 456 -5.01 22.11 -20.71
C ALA A 456 -4.25 21.03 -21.49
N ARG A 457 -4.56 19.76 -21.22
CA ARG A 457 -4.10 18.63 -22.01
C ARG A 457 -5.22 17.62 -22.20
N VAL A 458 -5.36 17.06 -23.40
CA VAL A 458 -6.34 16.01 -23.66
C VAL A 458 -5.65 14.86 -24.39
N LEU A 459 -6.05 13.64 -24.05
CA LEU A 459 -5.61 12.45 -24.76
C LEU A 459 -6.41 12.33 -26.06
N THR A 460 -5.73 12.40 -27.19
CA THR A 460 -6.29 12.24 -28.54
C THR A 460 -6.01 10.84 -29.05
N ALA A 461 -6.85 10.40 -29.98
CA ALA A 461 -6.86 9.07 -30.54
C ALA A 461 -7.06 9.19 -32.05
N LYS A 462 -6.37 8.39 -32.87
CA LYS A 462 -6.77 8.22 -34.28
C LYS A 462 -7.73 7.03 -34.36
N ALA A 463 -8.94 7.26 -34.87
CA ALA A 463 -9.83 6.17 -35.21
C ALA A 463 -9.39 5.56 -36.56
N ASN A 464 -8.93 4.31 -36.55
CA ASN A 464 -8.78 3.53 -37.79
C ASN A 464 -10.16 3.09 -38.25
N PHE A 465 -10.91 3.97 -38.91
CA PHE A 465 -12.04 3.51 -39.70
C PHE A 465 -11.48 2.66 -40.84
N GLN A 466 -11.78 1.36 -40.84
CA GLN A 466 -11.65 0.55 -42.04
C GLN A 466 -12.53 1.22 -43.10
N THR A 467 -11.90 1.94 -44.03
CA THR A 467 -12.51 2.49 -45.23
C THR A 467 -12.90 1.35 -46.17
N GLY A 468 -13.92 0.60 -45.76
CA GLY A 468 -14.70 -0.23 -46.64
C GLY A 468 -15.82 0.61 -47.25
N VAL A 469 -15.76 0.74 -48.57
CA VAL A 469 -16.83 1.22 -49.46
C VAL A 469 -16.89 2.73 -49.73
N ASN A 470 -16.46 3.06 -50.95
CA ASN A 470 -16.77 4.22 -51.77
C ASN A 470 -18.04 4.99 -51.35
N GLY A 471 -17.87 6.22 -50.85
CA GLY A 471 -18.96 7.17 -50.67
C GLY A 471 -18.43 8.51 -50.21
N SER A 472 -18.67 9.56 -50.99
CA SER A 472 -18.39 10.96 -50.67
C SER A 472 -19.37 11.51 -49.62
N GLU A 473 -19.56 10.79 -48.51
CA GLU A 473 -20.35 11.26 -47.39
C GLU A 473 -19.45 12.12 -46.49
N LYS A 474 -19.93 13.34 -46.19
CA LYS A 474 -19.33 14.19 -45.16
C LYS A 474 -19.33 13.38 -43.86
N VAL A 475 -18.17 12.90 -43.45
CA VAL A 475 -18.01 12.21 -42.17
C VAL A 475 -18.37 13.20 -41.08
N ASP A 476 -19.46 12.93 -40.36
CA ASP A 476 -19.87 13.77 -39.23
C ASP A 476 -18.75 13.78 -38.18
N PRO A 477 -18.44 14.96 -37.59
CA PRO A 477 -17.37 15.06 -36.60
C PRO A 477 -17.69 14.20 -35.38
N LEU A 478 -16.81 13.23 -35.09
CA LEU A 478 -16.98 12.29 -34.00
C LEU A 478 -16.42 12.86 -32.69
N PHE A 479 -17.32 13.29 -31.81
CA PHE A 479 -16.96 13.74 -30.46
C PHE A 479 -17.16 12.60 -29.46
N VAL A 480 -16.08 12.21 -28.78
CA VAL A 480 -16.06 11.10 -27.85
C VAL A 480 -16.08 11.64 -26.40
N PRO A 481 -16.81 11.01 -25.45
CA PRO A 481 -16.78 11.44 -24.05
C PRO A 481 -15.36 11.44 -23.46
N ARG A 482 -15.09 12.38 -22.53
CA ARG A 482 -13.76 12.61 -21.91
C ARG A 482 -13.07 11.32 -21.42
N THR A 483 -13.83 10.35 -20.92
CA THR A 483 -13.33 9.12 -20.30
C THR A 483 -13.06 7.98 -21.28
N MET A 484 -13.41 8.11 -22.57
CA MET A 484 -13.33 7.02 -23.56
C MET A 484 -12.07 7.08 -24.44
N ALA A 485 -11.38 8.23 -24.49
CA ALA A 485 -10.10 8.33 -25.16
C ALA A 485 -9.05 7.49 -24.42
N GLY A 486 -8.64 6.36 -25.00
CA GLY A 486 -7.69 5.40 -24.41
C GLY A 486 -8.22 3.97 -24.23
N GLY A 487 -9.46 3.67 -24.65
CA GLY A 487 -9.96 2.29 -24.74
C GLY A 487 -9.19 1.42 -25.74
N SER A 488 -9.35 0.10 -25.65
CA SER A 488 -8.68 -0.93 -26.48
C SER A 488 -8.89 -0.82 -28.00
N GLU A 489 -9.72 0.11 -28.45
CA GLU A 489 -10.10 0.33 -29.85
C GLU A 489 -9.33 1.48 -30.53
N VAL A 490 -8.40 2.14 -29.81
CA VAL A 490 -7.65 3.30 -30.30
C VAL A 490 -6.25 2.92 -30.78
N SER A 491 -5.90 3.31 -32.01
CA SER A 491 -4.52 3.30 -32.51
C SER A 491 -3.84 4.65 -32.24
N ASP A 492 -2.59 4.60 -31.79
CA ASP A 492 -1.67 5.74 -31.62
C ASP A 492 -2.20 6.88 -30.72
N PRO A 493 -2.31 6.66 -29.39
CA PRO A 493 -2.70 7.71 -28.46
C PRO A 493 -1.63 8.81 -28.38
N GLU A 494 -2.07 10.07 -28.47
CA GLU A 494 -1.19 11.25 -28.38
C GLU A 494 -1.80 12.28 -27.42
N TRP A 495 -0.98 12.88 -26.56
CA TRP A 495 -1.38 14.07 -25.81
C TRP A 495 -1.37 15.31 -26.69
N MET A 496 -2.43 16.09 -26.57
CA MET A 496 -2.58 17.40 -27.16
C MET A 496 -2.59 18.44 -26.03
N TYR A 497 -1.74 19.46 -26.12
CA TYR A 497 -1.59 20.49 -25.09
C TYR A 497 -1.96 21.87 -25.62
N TRP A 498 -2.54 22.69 -24.74
CA TRP A 498 -2.83 24.10 -24.99
C TRP A 498 -2.34 24.96 -23.82
N ILE A 499 -1.43 25.89 -24.12
CA ILE A 499 -0.87 26.84 -23.15
C ILE A 499 -1.42 28.25 -23.47
N PRO A 500 -2.01 28.96 -22.48
CA PRO A 500 -2.50 30.31 -22.70
C PRO A 500 -1.35 31.32 -22.87
N CYS A 501 -1.48 32.28 -23.79
CA CYS A 501 -0.52 33.37 -24.01
C CYS A 501 -1.06 34.73 -23.57
N GLN A 502 -0.16 35.67 -23.25
CA GLN A 502 -0.52 37.02 -22.83
C GLN A 502 -1.32 37.82 -23.88
N SER A 503 -1.12 37.52 -25.17
CA SER A 503 -1.83 38.18 -26.28
C SER A 503 -3.24 37.66 -26.52
N GLY A 504 -3.74 36.72 -25.70
CA GLY A 504 -5.01 36.01 -25.96
C GLY A 504 -4.89 34.86 -26.96
N ASN A 505 -3.67 34.57 -27.43
CA ASN A 505 -3.38 33.41 -28.28
C ASN A 505 -3.13 32.14 -27.44
N TRP A 506 -2.97 31.02 -28.13
CA TRP A 506 -2.70 29.69 -27.59
C TRP A 506 -1.44 29.11 -28.21
N LEU A 507 -0.61 28.45 -27.42
CA LEU A 507 0.40 27.52 -27.93
C LEU A 507 -0.18 26.12 -27.95
N GLN A 508 -0.21 25.52 -29.13
CA GLN A 508 -0.68 24.16 -29.33
C GLN A 508 0.48 23.24 -29.68
N PHE A 509 0.68 22.14 -28.96
CA PHE A 509 1.64 21.10 -29.35
C PHE A 509 1.17 19.70 -29.02
N LYS A 510 1.68 18.71 -29.76
CA LYS A 510 1.37 17.29 -29.58
C LYS A 510 2.56 16.52 -29.02
N SER A 511 2.29 15.51 -28.22
CA SER A 511 3.28 14.50 -27.83
C SER A 511 3.59 13.57 -29.01
N THR A 512 4.74 12.92 -28.99
CA THR A 512 5.08 11.85 -29.93
C THR A 512 5.19 10.53 -29.16
N ASN A 513 4.38 9.52 -29.47
CA ASN A 513 4.32 8.26 -28.72
C ASN A 513 4.11 8.48 -27.20
N LEU A 514 3.21 9.39 -26.82
CA LEU A 514 2.97 9.85 -25.45
C LEU A 514 4.17 10.53 -24.76
N LEU A 515 5.25 10.77 -25.50
CA LEU A 515 6.40 11.54 -25.02
C LEU A 515 6.20 13.03 -25.34
N SER A 516 6.07 13.83 -24.29
CA SER A 516 5.86 15.27 -24.25
C SER A 516 7.10 16.05 -23.82
N LEU A 517 8.03 15.44 -23.08
CA LEU A 517 9.24 16.11 -22.58
C LEU A 517 10.25 16.43 -23.70
N GLY A 518 11.11 17.42 -23.45
CA GLY A 518 12.18 17.86 -24.35
C GLY A 518 11.76 18.97 -25.32
N LYS A 519 12.51 19.12 -26.42
CA LYS A 519 12.24 20.13 -27.45
C LYS A 519 10.98 19.76 -28.23
N ARG A 520 10.02 20.69 -28.28
CA ARG A 520 8.73 20.56 -28.97
C ARG A 520 8.47 21.78 -29.83
N THR A 521 7.84 21.58 -30.99
CA THR A 521 7.33 22.67 -31.82
C THR A 521 5.88 22.90 -31.43
N ALA A 522 5.53 24.15 -31.12
CA ALA A 522 4.18 24.55 -30.77
C ALA A 522 3.66 25.61 -31.74
N ASP A 523 2.46 25.40 -32.26
CA ASP A 523 1.78 26.33 -33.16
C ASP A 523 1.10 27.44 -32.36
N VAL A 524 1.16 28.67 -32.88
CA VAL A 524 0.50 29.83 -32.28
C VAL A 524 -0.87 30.00 -32.92
N LEU A 525 -1.93 29.82 -32.13
CA LEU A 525 -3.31 29.91 -32.58
C LEU A 525 -4.06 31.03 -31.88
N ASN A 526 -4.94 31.74 -32.59
CA ASN A 526 -5.96 32.56 -31.96
C ASN A 526 -7.21 31.72 -31.58
N ASP A 527 -8.16 32.31 -30.86
CA ASP A 527 -9.38 31.63 -30.40
C ASP A 527 -10.22 31.03 -31.55
N ASP A 528 -10.31 31.73 -32.68
CA ASP A 528 -11.07 31.29 -33.86
C ASP A 528 -10.40 30.08 -34.53
N GLN A 529 -9.06 30.12 -34.65
CA GLN A 529 -8.27 29.01 -35.19
C GLN A 529 -8.37 27.79 -34.28
N LEU A 530 -8.24 27.97 -32.97
CA LEU A 530 -8.40 26.88 -32.00
C LEU A 530 -9.81 26.28 -32.10
N THR A 531 -10.84 27.11 -32.16
CA THR A 531 -12.23 26.65 -32.33
C THR A 531 -12.42 25.88 -33.63
N LYS A 532 -11.82 26.32 -34.74
CA LYS A 532 -11.84 25.58 -36.02
C LYS A 532 -11.17 24.22 -35.90
N VAL A 533 -10.04 24.12 -35.20
CA VAL A 533 -9.32 22.86 -34.99
C VAL A 533 -10.15 21.88 -34.13
N LEU A 534 -10.78 22.36 -33.07
CA LEU A 534 -11.60 21.54 -32.17
C LEU A 534 -12.92 21.09 -32.85
N SER A 535 -13.63 22.02 -33.48
CA SER A 535 -14.91 21.74 -34.16
C SER A 535 -14.78 20.82 -35.38
N ALA A 536 -13.58 20.66 -35.94
CA ALA A 536 -13.33 19.71 -37.02
C ALA A 536 -13.53 18.24 -36.59
N GLY A 537 -13.53 17.92 -35.28
CA GLY A 537 -13.79 16.57 -34.78
C GLY A 537 -12.68 15.53 -35.05
N ASN A 538 -11.59 15.94 -35.72
CA ASN A 538 -10.49 15.04 -36.10
C ASN A 538 -9.63 14.56 -34.93
N LEU A 539 -9.80 15.15 -33.74
CA LEU A 539 -9.02 14.82 -32.55
C LEU A 539 -9.66 13.69 -31.71
N HIS A 540 -10.92 13.32 -32.00
CA HIS A 540 -11.70 12.33 -31.24
C HIS A 540 -11.75 12.63 -29.74
N ILE A 541 -12.01 13.89 -29.39
CA ILE A 541 -12.14 14.39 -28.02
C ILE A 541 -13.51 15.01 -27.81
N SER A 542 -13.88 15.31 -26.56
CA SER A 542 -15.15 15.95 -26.24
C SER A 542 -15.20 17.44 -26.55
N LEU A 543 -14.03 18.08 -26.70
CA LEU A 543 -13.92 19.54 -26.77
C LEU A 543 -14.29 20.08 -28.16
N LYS A 544 -15.11 21.13 -28.20
CA LYS A 544 -15.66 21.70 -29.45
C LYS A 544 -15.23 23.13 -29.73
N ILE A 545 -15.03 23.93 -28.67
CA ILE A 545 -14.77 25.38 -28.78
C ILE A 545 -13.64 25.81 -27.86
N SER A 546 -12.98 26.93 -28.19
CA SER A 546 -11.88 27.48 -27.37
C SER A 546 -12.29 27.85 -25.95
N LEU A 547 -13.57 28.20 -25.73
CA LEU A 547 -14.11 28.51 -24.40
C LEU A 547 -13.98 27.33 -23.43
N GLU A 548 -14.22 26.10 -23.87
CA GLU A 548 -14.09 24.91 -23.02
C GLU A 548 -12.62 24.68 -22.61
N VAL A 549 -11.66 25.02 -23.48
CA VAL A 549 -10.23 24.99 -23.14
C VAL A 549 -9.90 26.06 -22.10
N LYS A 550 -10.48 27.26 -22.20
CA LYS A 550 -10.32 28.33 -21.19
C LYS A 550 -10.82 27.88 -19.82
N GLU A 551 -11.99 27.25 -19.77
CA GLU A 551 -12.56 26.73 -18.53
C GLU A 551 -11.62 25.70 -17.86
N ILE A 552 -11.05 24.77 -18.64
CA ILE A 552 -10.08 23.78 -18.13
C ILE A 552 -8.83 24.48 -17.57
N VAL A 553 -8.31 25.50 -18.26
CA VAL A 553 -7.15 26.28 -17.80
C VAL A 553 -7.45 27.07 -16.53
N ASP A 554 -8.66 27.63 -16.41
CA ASP A 554 -9.09 28.35 -15.22
C ASP A 554 -9.21 27.42 -14.00
N ILE A 555 -9.67 26.19 -14.21
CA ILE A 555 -9.66 25.13 -13.18
C ILE A 555 -8.21 24.74 -12.85
N ALA A 556 -7.36 24.53 -13.86
CA ALA A 556 -5.95 24.20 -13.68
C ALA A 556 -5.22 25.26 -12.85
N ARG A 557 -5.53 26.54 -13.05
CA ARG A 557 -4.98 27.67 -12.28
C ARG A 557 -5.33 27.56 -10.80
N LYS A 558 -6.62 27.39 -10.48
CA LYS A 558 -7.10 27.27 -9.09
C LYS A 558 -6.54 26.02 -8.41
N ALA A 559 -6.45 24.91 -9.13
CA ALA A 559 -5.83 23.68 -8.61
C ALA A 559 -4.32 23.83 -8.40
N ALA A 560 -3.62 24.55 -9.29
CA ALA A 560 -2.21 24.85 -9.14
C ALA A 560 -1.95 25.73 -7.91
N GLU A 561 -2.77 26.75 -7.65
CA GLU A 561 -2.68 27.59 -6.45
C GLU A 561 -2.81 26.76 -5.16
N LEU A 562 -3.75 25.80 -5.14
CA LEU A 562 -3.90 24.86 -4.02
C LEU A 562 -2.63 24.04 -3.81
N LEU A 563 -2.08 23.43 -4.88
CA LEU A 563 -0.86 22.64 -4.78
C LEU A 563 0.33 23.49 -4.31
N VAL A 564 0.47 24.71 -4.83
CA VAL A 564 1.54 25.65 -4.45
C VAL A 564 1.42 26.10 -2.99
N SER A 565 0.21 26.22 -2.46
CA SER A 565 -0.03 26.59 -1.06
C SER A 565 0.52 25.59 -0.04
N VAL A 566 0.84 24.36 -0.46
CA VAL A 566 1.46 23.35 0.41
C VAL A 566 2.96 23.64 0.60
N PHE A 567 3.61 24.26 -0.40
CA PHE A 567 5.06 24.50 -0.37
C PHE A 567 5.46 25.82 0.29
N ASN A 568 4.49 26.72 0.49
CA ASN A 568 4.68 28.03 1.09
C ASN A 568 3.95 28.07 2.44
#